data_AF-A0A3N4K7C3-F1
#
_entry.id   AF-A0A3N4K7C3-F1
#
_cell.length_a   1.000
_cell.length_b   1.000
_cell.length_c   1.000
_cell.angle_alpha   90.00
_cell.angle_beta   90.00
_cell.angle_gamma   90.00
#
_symmetry.space_group_name_H-M   'P 1'
#
loop_
_entity.id
_entity.type
_entity.pdbx_description
1 polymer ?
#
loop_
_entity_poly.entity_id
_entity_poly.type
_entity_poly.pdbx_seq_one_letter_code
_entity_poly.pdbx_strand_id
1 'polypeptide(L)'
;MTLAYAPLPPPRTPFLPLPQLTLAPSCKTADLLTLATHALNHVTSPSQHALLSADQLKFALQQLAVKVHAAAKLAELAHAEMLGSDTGRVRLDMEGQKAGRQAEREGHETERIKAETERSVAEMGRLHAEAVKVEKEAERAVVETERLKAEAMMVRSEKMKIDSETERLKAETERMKMEQVQRRREVEVGAEADAAGTDEGLVAKRERLGTGAVVVSSEITKTDAEMERVKADTQRASAEETVREEVESPVQVPEGDGLKPGNYLEELEAEIDWKELEEQRKHNYYKWVHLVQEIIQLKFRASQEGSRVHQLKAAKSVA
;
A
#
# COMPACT_ATOMS: atom_id res chain seq x y z
N MET A 1 -21.63 -31.85 -31.60
CA MET A 1 -20.35 -32.07 -32.28
C MET A 1 -19.29 -32.35 -31.22
N THR A 2 -18.80 -33.60 -31.23
CA THR A 2 -17.49 -34.09 -30.74
C THR A 2 -16.99 -33.68 -29.34
N LEU A 3 -17.37 -34.48 -28.34
CA LEU A 3 -16.62 -34.66 -27.09
C LEU A 3 -15.31 -35.43 -27.39
N ALA A 4 -14.17 -34.80 -27.18
CA ALA A 4 -12.85 -35.42 -27.35
C ALA A 4 -12.50 -36.27 -26.13
N TYR A 5 -12.45 -37.59 -26.33
CA TYR A 5 -12.06 -38.60 -25.35
C TYR A 5 -10.53 -38.67 -25.29
N ALA A 6 -9.94 -38.26 -24.17
CA ALA A 6 -8.50 -38.44 -23.93
C ALA A 6 -8.21 -39.88 -23.45
N PRO A 7 -7.20 -40.58 -23.99
CA PRO A 7 -6.93 -41.97 -23.63
C PRO A 7 -6.25 -42.07 -22.25
N LEU A 8 -6.81 -42.93 -21.40
CA LEU A 8 -6.26 -43.33 -20.10
C LEU A 8 -4.89 -44.03 -20.26
N PRO A 9 -3.91 -43.74 -19.40
CA PRO A 9 -2.65 -44.49 -19.38
C PRO A 9 -2.85 -45.91 -18.82
N PRO A 10 -2.09 -46.92 -19.29
CA PRO A 10 -2.26 -48.30 -18.85
C PRO A 10 -1.84 -48.49 -17.38
N PRO A 11 -2.45 -49.44 -16.65
CA PRO A 11 -2.13 -49.71 -15.26
C PRO A 11 -0.72 -50.27 -15.13
N ARG A 12 0.09 -49.63 -14.27
CA ARG A 12 1.41 -50.14 -13.88
C ARG A 12 1.22 -51.42 -13.06
N THR A 13 1.64 -52.54 -13.62
CA THR A 13 1.72 -53.81 -12.90
C THR A 13 2.70 -53.67 -11.73
N PRO A 14 2.39 -54.14 -10.52
CA PRO A 14 3.36 -54.21 -9.44
C PRO A 14 4.43 -55.25 -9.83
N PHE A 15 5.65 -54.77 -10.03
CA PHE A 15 6.84 -55.62 -10.17
C PHE A 15 7.04 -56.31 -8.81
N LEU A 16 6.56 -57.55 -8.67
CA LEU A 16 6.93 -58.40 -7.55
C LEU A 16 8.40 -58.78 -7.73
N PRO A 17 9.29 -58.48 -6.77
CA PRO A 17 10.65 -58.97 -6.82
C PRO A 17 10.64 -60.49 -6.68
N LEU A 18 11.30 -61.18 -7.62
CA LEU A 18 11.61 -62.61 -7.52
C LEU A 18 12.24 -62.89 -6.15
N PRO A 19 11.87 -63.99 -5.45
CA PRO A 19 12.56 -64.40 -4.26
C PRO A 19 13.96 -64.85 -4.68
N GLN A 20 14.95 -63.99 -4.49
CA GLN A 20 16.33 -64.46 -4.41
C GLN A 20 16.38 -65.35 -3.17
N LEU A 21 16.35 -66.66 -3.38
CA LEU A 21 16.75 -67.63 -2.37
C LEU A 21 18.25 -67.42 -2.13
N THR A 22 18.59 -66.39 -1.38
CA THR A 22 19.86 -66.24 -0.70
C THR A 22 19.87 -67.29 0.40
N LEU A 23 20.23 -68.53 0.01
CA LEU A 23 20.49 -69.61 0.95
C LEU A 23 21.63 -69.14 1.85
N ALA A 24 21.28 -68.80 3.09
CA ALA A 24 22.16 -68.12 4.03
C ALA A 24 23.51 -68.87 4.17
N PRO A 25 24.65 -68.15 4.23
CA PRO A 25 25.96 -68.75 4.42
C PRO A 25 26.08 -69.55 5.73
N SER A 26 25.18 -69.31 6.69
CA SER A 26 25.09 -70.06 7.95
C SER A 26 24.82 -71.55 7.77
N CYS A 27 24.13 -71.97 6.70
CA CYS A 27 23.88 -73.38 6.43
C CYS A 27 25.18 -74.10 6.05
N LYS A 28 26.04 -73.46 5.25
CA LYS A 28 27.29 -74.08 4.76
C LYS A 28 28.33 -74.25 5.87
N THR A 29 28.40 -73.31 6.81
CA THR A 29 29.30 -73.40 7.98
C THR A 29 28.82 -74.46 8.98
N ALA A 30 27.51 -74.54 9.23
CA ALA A 30 26.92 -75.57 10.07
C ALA A 30 27.15 -76.98 9.47
N ASP A 31 26.90 -77.16 8.17
CA ASP A 31 27.10 -78.44 7.48
C ASP A 31 28.56 -78.91 7.53
N LEU A 32 29.52 -77.99 7.34
CA LEU A 32 30.96 -78.29 7.43
C LEU A 32 31.39 -78.66 8.85
N LEU A 33 30.87 -77.98 9.87
CA LEU A 33 31.12 -78.30 11.28
C LEU A 33 30.53 -79.66 11.64
N THR A 34 29.28 -79.96 11.27
CA THR A 34 28.65 -81.25 11.50
C THR A 34 29.42 -82.38 10.82
N LEU A 35 29.88 -82.18 9.57
CA LEU A 35 30.71 -83.14 8.86
C LEU A 35 32.09 -83.34 9.53
N ALA A 36 32.70 -82.26 10.02
CA ALA A 36 33.97 -82.32 10.75
C ALA A 36 33.80 -83.06 12.09
N THR A 37 32.72 -82.83 12.83
CA THR A 37 32.40 -83.54 14.08
C THR A 37 32.13 -85.03 13.82
N HIS A 38 31.39 -85.37 12.76
CA HIS A 38 31.16 -86.76 12.36
C HIS A 38 32.46 -87.46 11.96
N ALA A 39 33.32 -86.79 11.19
CA ALA A 39 34.64 -87.32 10.81
C ALA A 39 35.57 -87.49 12.02
N LEU A 40 35.56 -86.56 12.98
CA LEU A 40 36.35 -86.65 14.21
C LEU A 40 35.90 -87.84 15.07
N ASN A 41 34.59 -87.99 15.30
CA ASN A 41 34.03 -89.12 16.05
C ASN A 41 34.35 -90.47 15.39
N HIS A 42 34.38 -90.52 14.05
CA HIS A 42 34.74 -91.72 13.30
C HIS A 42 36.22 -92.10 13.48
N VAL A 43 37.12 -91.11 13.56
CA VAL A 43 38.57 -91.31 13.70
C VAL A 43 38.99 -91.60 15.16
N THR A 44 38.22 -91.14 16.14
CA THR A 44 38.48 -91.35 17.59
C THR A 44 37.75 -92.56 18.17
N SER A 45 36.92 -93.25 17.37
CA SER A 45 36.19 -94.43 17.81
C SER A 45 37.15 -95.61 18.04
N PRO A 46 37.13 -96.26 19.24
CA PRO A 46 38.07 -97.33 19.63
C PRO A 46 38.15 -98.51 18.66
N SER A 47 37.08 -98.80 17.93
CA SER A 47 36.96 -99.92 16.99
C SER A 47 37.72 -99.73 15.68
N GLN A 48 38.10 -98.50 15.31
CA GLN A 48 38.78 -98.21 14.04
C GLN A 48 40.29 -98.02 14.17
N HIS A 49 40.80 -97.84 15.39
CA HIS A 49 42.23 -97.69 15.66
C HIS A 49 43.08 -98.94 15.29
N ALA A 50 42.46 -100.11 15.13
CA ALA A 50 43.14 -101.34 14.72
C ALA A 50 43.32 -101.50 13.20
N LEU A 51 42.67 -100.66 12.38
CA LEU A 51 42.60 -100.82 10.91
C LEU A 51 43.32 -99.73 10.10
N LEU A 52 43.68 -98.60 10.72
CA LEU A 52 44.30 -97.46 10.06
C LEU A 52 45.77 -97.32 10.46
N SER A 53 46.66 -97.16 9.47
CA SER A 53 48.09 -96.88 9.71
C SER A 53 48.27 -95.50 10.35
N ALA A 54 49.34 -95.32 11.14
CA ALA A 54 49.69 -94.05 11.77
C ALA A 54 49.75 -92.88 10.77
N ASP A 55 50.18 -93.13 9.53
CA ASP A 55 50.25 -92.12 8.47
C ASP A 55 48.86 -91.72 7.97
N GLN A 56 47.92 -92.66 7.92
CA GLN A 56 46.53 -92.40 7.52
C GLN A 56 45.78 -91.58 8.57
N LEU A 57 46.02 -91.86 9.86
CA LEU A 57 45.49 -91.05 10.96
C LEU A 57 46.05 -89.62 10.91
N LYS A 58 47.34 -89.47 10.66
CA LYS A 58 47.99 -88.15 10.52
C LYS A 58 47.43 -87.35 9.35
N PHE A 59 47.21 -87.99 8.21
CA PHE A 59 46.58 -87.37 7.04
C PHE A 59 45.12 -86.98 7.30
N ALA A 60 44.33 -87.85 7.94
CA ALA A 60 42.94 -87.57 8.30
C ALA A 60 42.81 -86.38 9.27
N LEU A 61 43.68 -86.31 10.29
CA LEU A 61 43.75 -85.17 11.22
C LEU A 61 44.16 -83.87 10.53
N GLN A 62 45.13 -83.92 9.59
CA GLN A 62 45.51 -82.75 8.80
C GLN A 62 44.36 -82.25 7.92
N GLN A 63 43.64 -83.15 7.24
CA GLN A 63 42.47 -82.76 6.45
C GLN A 63 41.35 -82.18 7.31
N LEU A 64 41.12 -82.74 8.50
CA LEU A 64 40.16 -82.20 9.45
C LEU A 64 40.55 -80.79 9.91
N ALA A 65 41.83 -80.57 10.25
CA ALA A 65 42.33 -79.26 10.63
C ALA A 65 42.13 -78.21 9.53
N VAL A 66 42.38 -78.57 8.26
CA VAL A 66 42.14 -77.68 7.10
C VAL A 66 40.65 -77.37 6.95
N LYS A 67 39.77 -78.37 7.11
CA LYS A 67 38.31 -78.16 7.02
C LYS A 67 37.78 -77.28 8.14
N VAL A 68 38.22 -77.49 9.38
CA VAL A 68 37.85 -76.63 10.52
C VAL A 68 38.36 -75.20 10.31
N HIS A 69 39.57 -75.02 9.80
CA HIS A 69 40.11 -73.70 9.47
C HIS A 69 39.31 -73.00 8.36
N ALA A 70 38.88 -73.73 7.33
CA ALA A 70 38.01 -73.19 6.28
C ALA A 70 36.62 -72.80 6.81
N ALA A 71 36.04 -73.61 7.70
CA ALA A 71 34.76 -73.28 8.35
C ALA A 71 34.88 -72.03 9.24
N ALA A 72 35.99 -71.86 9.97
CA ALA A 72 36.26 -70.67 10.77
C ALA A 72 36.33 -69.39 9.90
N LYS A 73 37.03 -69.44 8.77
CA LYS A 73 37.09 -68.29 7.84
C LYS A 73 35.73 -67.93 7.23
N LEU A 74 34.90 -68.93 6.91
CA LEU A 74 33.54 -68.68 6.41
C LEU A 74 32.64 -68.05 7.49
N ALA A 75 32.82 -68.42 8.76
CA ALA A 75 32.11 -67.79 9.86
C ALA A 75 32.53 -66.32 10.03
N GLU A 76 33.83 -66.02 9.96
CA GLU A 76 34.34 -64.63 10.00
C GLU A 76 33.76 -63.78 8.86
N LEU A 77 33.68 -64.32 7.64
CA LEU A 77 33.07 -63.63 6.50
C LEU A 77 31.57 -63.39 6.71
N ALA A 78 30.84 -64.36 7.24
CA ALA A 78 29.42 -64.21 7.54
C ALA A 78 29.15 -63.16 8.64
N HIS A 79 30.01 -63.10 9.67
CA HIS A 79 29.94 -62.06 10.70
C HIS A 79 30.27 -60.67 10.13
N ALA A 80 31.27 -60.56 9.25
CA ALA A 80 31.61 -59.31 8.58
C ALA A 80 30.47 -58.81 7.67
N GLU A 81 29.81 -59.71 6.94
CA GLU A 81 28.65 -59.40 6.09
C GLU A 81 27.45 -58.93 6.91
N MET A 82 27.16 -59.59 8.03
CA MET A 82 26.08 -59.22 8.96
C MET A 82 26.29 -57.82 9.56
N LEU A 83 27.52 -57.54 10.03
CA LEU A 83 27.89 -56.22 10.54
C LEU A 83 27.82 -55.16 9.43
N GLY A 84 28.21 -55.51 8.20
CA GLY A 84 28.06 -54.64 7.03
C GLY A 84 26.60 -54.35 6.68
N SER A 85 25.72 -55.33 6.79
CA SER A 85 24.28 -55.15 6.52
C SER A 85 23.59 -54.31 7.59
N ASP A 86 23.90 -54.52 8.87
CA ASP A 86 23.31 -53.76 9.97
C ASP A 86 23.79 -52.31 9.94
N THR A 87 25.08 -52.07 9.69
CA THR A 87 25.62 -50.71 9.53
C THR A 87 25.05 -50.01 8.30
N GLY A 88 24.88 -50.72 7.18
CA GLY A 88 24.22 -50.20 5.98
C GLY A 88 22.76 -49.80 6.24
N ARG A 89 22.01 -50.65 6.96
CA ARG A 89 20.61 -50.38 7.32
C ARG A 89 20.47 -49.17 8.25
N VAL A 90 21.29 -49.10 9.31
CA VAL A 90 21.32 -47.96 10.24
C VAL A 90 21.64 -46.65 9.51
N ARG A 91 22.57 -46.69 8.54
CA ARG A 91 22.91 -45.52 7.72
C ARG A 91 21.72 -45.03 6.89
N LEU A 92 21.01 -45.95 6.23
CA LEU A 92 19.82 -45.62 5.44
C LEU A 92 18.70 -45.05 6.30
N ASP A 93 18.48 -45.57 7.51
CA ASP A 93 17.49 -45.04 8.44
C ASP A 93 17.85 -43.61 8.90
N MET A 94 19.13 -43.34 9.17
CA MET A 94 19.59 -41.99 9.52
C MET A 94 19.46 -41.01 8.35
N GLU A 95 19.78 -41.43 7.13
CA GLU A 95 19.63 -40.62 5.92
C GLU A 95 18.15 -40.34 5.63
N GLY A 96 17.28 -41.34 5.80
CA GLY A 96 15.83 -41.19 5.70
C GLY A 96 15.26 -40.20 6.73
N GLN A 97 15.72 -40.27 7.99
CA GLN A 97 15.32 -39.28 9.01
C GLN A 97 15.80 -37.87 8.68
N LYS A 98 17.03 -37.72 8.14
CA LYS A 98 17.54 -36.41 7.71
C LYS A 98 16.72 -35.84 6.56
N ALA A 99 16.40 -36.66 5.57
CA ALA A 99 15.54 -36.28 4.45
C ALA A 99 14.13 -35.89 4.92
N GLY A 100 13.55 -36.64 5.86
CA GLY A 100 12.25 -36.31 6.45
C GLY A 100 12.24 -34.95 7.16
N ARG A 101 13.24 -34.68 8.01
CA ARG A 101 13.37 -33.37 8.69
C ARG A 101 13.59 -32.22 7.71
N GLN A 102 14.31 -32.48 6.61
CA GLN A 102 14.53 -31.47 5.57
C GLN A 102 13.21 -31.17 4.83
N ALA A 103 12.45 -32.20 4.46
CA ALA A 103 11.15 -32.04 3.82
C ALA A 103 10.14 -31.30 4.72
N GLU A 104 10.16 -31.57 6.03
CA GLU A 104 9.33 -30.85 7.01
C GLU A 104 9.69 -29.36 7.10
N ARG A 105 10.99 -29.03 7.14
CA ARG A 105 11.45 -27.63 7.10
C ARG A 105 11.05 -26.92 5.81
N GLU A 106 11.18 -27.60 4.67
CA GLU A 106 10.75 -27.06 3.38
C GLU A 106 9.24 -26.84 3.37
N GLY A 107 8.45 -27.78 3.91
CA GLY A 107 7.00 -27.62 4.10
C GLY A 107 6.65 -26.36 4.91
N HIS A 108 7.24 -26.21 6.09
CA HIS A 108 7.03 -25.01 6.91
C HIS A 108 7.45 -23.71 6.22
N GLU A 109 8.55 -23.73 5.47
CA GLU A 109 8.98 -22.57 4.71
C GLU A 109 8.00 -22.21 3.59
N THR A 110 7.47 -23.20 2.88
CA THR A 110 6.42 -22.97 1.86
C THR A 110 5.14 -22.40 2.46
N GLU A 111 4.71 -22.88 3.63
CA GLU A 111 3.55 -22.34 4.34
C GLU A 111 3.79 -20.90 4.78
N ARG A 112 4.98 -20.60 5.29
CA ARG A 112 5.37 -19.25 5.71
C ARG A 112 5.37 -18.27 4.53
N ILE A 113 5.96 -18.67 3.39
CA ILE A 113 5.96 -17.88 2.15
C ILE A 113 4.53 -17.65 1.66
N LYS A 114 3.67 -18.66 1.71
CA LYS A 114 2.26 -18.53 1.32
C LYS A 114 1.53 -17.51 2.21
N ALA A 115 1.69 -17.61 3.53
CA ALA A 115 1.09 -16.67 4.47
C ALA A 115 1.63 -15.24 4.32
N GLU A 116 2.90 -15.06 3.97
CA GLU A 116 3.47 -13.75 3.65
C GLU A 116 2.94 -13.19 2.32
N THR A 117 2.77 -14.03 1.31
CA THR A 117 2.17 -13.66 0.03
C THR A 117 0.72 -13.19 0.22
N GLU A 118 -0.08 -13.92 0.99
CA GLU A 118 -1.46 -13.53 1.32
C GLU A 118 -1.52 -12.20 2.07
N ARG A 119 -0.61 -11.97 3.04
CA ARG A 119 -0.49 -10.68 3.74
C ARG A 119 -0.15 -9.54 2.79
N SER A 120 0.81 -9.75 1.88
CA SER A 120 1.20 -8.75 0.88
C SER A 120 0.04 -8.39 -0.06
N VAL A 121 -0.74 -9.38 -0.51
CA VAL A 121 -1.93 -9.16 -1.34
C VAL A 121 -2.99 -8.35 -0.58
N ALA A 122 -3.22 -8.66 0.70
CA ALA A 122 -4.16 -7.91 1.53
C ALA A 122 -3.73 -6.45 1.72
N GLU A 123 -2.43 -6.21 1.95
CA GLU A 123 -1.87 -4.87 2.09
C GLU A 123 -1.98 -4.06 0.79
N MET A 124 -1.70 -4.67 -0.36
CA MET A 124 -1.90 -4.06 -1.68
C MET A 124 -3.37 -3.67 -1.90
N GLY A 125 -4.31 -4.54 -1.50
CA GLY A 125 -5.75 -4.22 -1.55
C GLY A 125 -6.12 -3.02 -0.68
N ARG A 126 -5.53 -2.93 0.53
CA ARG A 126 -5.76 -1.81 1.45
C ARG A 126 -5.20 -0.49 0.89
N LEU A 127 -3.99 -0.51 0.34
CA LEU A 127 -3.37 0.66 -0.29
C LEU A 127 -4.17 1.13 -1.51
N HIS A 128 -4.68 0.21 -2.33
CA HIS A 128 -5.54 0.58 -3.45
C HIS A 128 -6.83 1.26 -3.00
N ALA A 129 -7.48 0.74 -1.96
CA ALA A 129 -8.68 1.37 -1.39
C ALA A 129 -8.39 2.77 -0.80
N GLU A 130 -7.21 2.96 -0.21
CA GLU A 130 -6.76 4.25 0.31
C GLU A 130 -6.49 5.25 -0.81
N ALA A 131 -5.83 4.83 -1.90
CA ALA A 131 -5.60 5.65 -3.08
C ALA A 131 -6.93 6.15 -3.69
N VAL A 132 -7.93 5.28 -3.82
CA VAL A 132 -9.27 5.66 -4.32
C VAL A 132 -9.97 6.67 -3.39
N LYS A 133 -9.75 6.59 -2.07
CA LYS A 133 -10.31 7.59 -1.13
C LYS A 133 -9.65 8.95 -1.31
N VAL A 134 -8.32 8.97 -1.44
CA VAL A 134 -7.56 10.21 -1.68
C VAL A 134 -7.98 10.87 -3.00
N GLU A 135 -8.16 10.09 -4.06
CA GLU A 135 -8.64 10.60 -5.35
C GLU A 135 -10.02 11.27 -5.22
N LYS A 136 -10.97 10.62 -4.54
CA LYS A 136 -12.30 11.20 -4.27
C LYS A 136 -12.26 12.45 -3.41
N GLU A 137 -11.33 12.52 -2.47
CA GLU A 137 -11.14 13.71 -1.63
C GLU A 137 -10.55 14.87 -2.43
N ALA A 138 -9.61 14.58 -3.33
CA ALA A 138 -9.09 15.56 -4.29
C ALA A 138 -10.18 16.09 -5.22
N GLU A 139 -11.04 15.22 -5.77
CA GLU A 139 -12.19 15.64 -6.60
C GLU A 139 -13.14 16.56 -5.82
N ARG A 140 -13.44 16.23 -4.55
CA ARG A 140 -14.27 17.09 -3.69
C ARG A 140 -13.62 18.45 -3.43
N ALA A 141 -12.31 18.48 -3.20
CA ALA A 141 -11.58 19.73 -3.02
C ALA A 141 -11.68 20.61 -4.27
N VAL A 142 -11.53 20.03 -5.47
CA VAL A 142 -11.69 20.77 -6.74
C VAL A 142 -13.09 21.37 -6.85
N VAL A 143 -14.14 20.57 -6.62
CA VAL A 143 -15.53 21.07 -6.66
C VAL A 143 -15.74 22.22 -5.67
N GLU A 144 -15.19 22.10 -4.46
CA GLU A 144 -15.31 23.14 -3.44
C GLU A 144 -14.58 24.43 -3.84
N THR A 145 -13.39 24.32 -4.45
CA THR A 145 -12.68 25.50 -4.96
C THR A 145 -13.46 26.20 -6.09
N GLU A 146 -14.14 25.45 -6.96
CA GLU A 146 -14.99 26.02 -8.00
C GLU A 146 -16.22 26.73 -7.41
N ARG A 147 -16.84 26.13 -6.38
CA ARG A 147 -17.95 26.75 -5.64
C ARG A 147 -17.52 28.08 -5.02
N LEU A 148 -16.40 28.11 -4.31
CA LEU A 148 -15.87 29.32 -3.69
C LEU A 148 -15.54 30.40 -4.73
N LYS A 149 -14.99 30.00 -5.89
CA LYS A 149 -14.73 30.93 -7.00
C LYS A 149 -16.01 31.55 -7.55
N ALA A 150 -17.07 30.76 -7.69
CA ALA A 150 -18.37 31.27 -8.12
C ALA A 150 -18.98 32.23 -7.08
N GLU A 151 -18.89 31.91 -5.79
CA GLU A 151 -19.34 32.78 -4.70
C GLU A 151 -18.58 34.10 -4.66
N ALA A 152 -17.25 34.08 -4.83
CA ALA A 152 -16.44 35.29 -4.93
C ALA A 152 -16.85 36.19 -6.11
N MET A 153 -17.21 35.60 -7.26
CA MET A 153 -17.74 36.35 -8.41
C MET A 153 -19.09 36.99 -8.11
N MET A 154 -19.99 36.27 -7.42
CA MET A 154 -21.29 36.79 -7.00
C MET A 154 -21.13 37.97 -6.04
N VAL A 155 -20.29 37.84 -5.02
CA VAL A 155 -19.99 38.92 -4.07
C VAL A 155 -19.42 40.14 -4.78
N ARG A 156 -18.50 39.96 -5.74
CA ARG A 156 -17.97 41.07 -6.55
C ARG A 156 -19.08 41.76 -7.36
N SER A 157 -19.98 40.99 -7.96
CA SER A 157 -21.11 41.56 -8.70
C SER A 157 -22.07 42.32 -7.79
N GLU A 158 -22.34 41.81 -6.59
CA GLU A 158 -23.21 42.47 -5.60
C GLU A 158 -22.59 43.81 -5.18
N LYS A 159 -21.28 43.83 -4.90
CA LYS A 159 -20.54 45.05 -4.58
C LYS A 159 -20.64 46.11 -5.68
N MET A 160 -20.46 45.71 -6.94
CA MET A 160 -20.62 46.64 -8.07
C MET A 160 -22.03 47.23 -8.17
N LYS A 161 -23.08 46.44 -7.86
CA LYS A 161 -24.46 46.94 -7.82
C LYS A 161 -24.63 47.97 -6.70
N ILE A 162 -24.15 47.66 -5.50
CA ILE A 162 -24.20 48.56 -4.34
C ILE A 162 -23.48 49.88 -4.66
N ASP A 163 -22.28 49.82 -5.24
CA ASP A 163 -21.53 51.02 -5.64
C ASP A 163 -22.32 51.85 -6.66
N SER A 164 -22.92 51.21 -7.66
CA SER A 164 -23.74 51.89 -8.66
C SER A 164 -25.00 52.55 -8.08
N GLU A 165 -25.65 51.89 -7.12
CA GLU A 165 -26.83 52.42 -6.45
C GLU A 165 -26.47 53.58 -5.53
N THR A 166 -25.32 53.48 -4.85
CA THR A 166 -24.77 54.56 -4.04
C THR A 166 -24.50 55.81 -4.86
N GLU A 167 -23.89 55.68 -6.05
CA GLU A 167 -23.68 56.81 -6.95
C GLU A 167 -25.01 57.39 -7.50
N ARG A 168 -25.99 56.53 -7.81
CA ARG A 168 -27.34 56.98 -8.20
C ARG A 168 -28.00 57.82 -7.11
N LEU A 169 -27.93 57.36 -5.86
CA LEU A 169 -28.47 58.08 -4.70
C LEU A 169 -27.77 59.42 -4.47
N LYS A 170 -26.44 59.48 -4.63
CA LYS A 170 -25.69 60.75 -4.57
C LYS A 170 -26.17 61.74 -5.63
N ALA A 171 -26.32 61.28 -6.88
CA ALA A 171 -26.80 62.12 -7.97
C ALA A 171 -28.24 62.62 -7.73
N GLU A 172 -29.12 61.76 -7.24
CA GLU A 172 -30.49 62.12 -6.87
C GLU A 172 -30.53 63.15 -5.73
N THR A 173 -29.67 62.98 -4.73
CA THR A 173 -29.53 63.95 -3.62
C THR A 173 -29.07 65.32 -4.13
N GLU A 174 -28.10 65.37 -5.03
CA GLU A 174 -27.65 66.64 -5.63
C GLU A 174 -28.74 67.29 -6.50
N ARG A 175 -29.51 66.50 -7.26
CA ARG A 175 -30.67 67.02 -8.01
C ARG A 175 -31.70 67.65 -7.09
N MET A 176 -32.04 66.99 -5.97
CA MET A 176 -32.97 67.50 -4.97
C MET A 176 -32.49 68.83 -4.37
N LYS A 177 -31.19 68.94 -4.05
CA LYS A 177 -30.59 70.21 -3.58
C LYS A 177 -30.72 71.31 -4.63
N MET A 178 -30.45 71.01 -5.90
CA MET A 178 -30.56 71.99 -6.99
C MET A 178 -32.02 72.43 -7.22
N GLU A 179 -32.97 71.50 -7.22
CA GLU A 179 -34.40 71.81 -7.29
C GLU A 179 -34.86 72.65 -6.09
N GLN A 180 -34.31 72.41 -4.90
CA GLN A 180 -34.56 73.24 -3.72
C GLN A 180 -34.04 74.67 -3.90
N VAL A 181 -32.80 74.84 -4.40
CA VAL A 181 -32.23 76.17 -4.70
C VAL A 181 -33.06 76.89 -5.74
N GLN A 182 -33.50 76.18 -6.79
CA GLN A 182 -34.35 76.75 -7.84
C GLN A 182 -35.71 77.19 -7.29
N ARG A 183 -36.38 76.35 -6.50
CA ARG A 183 -37.64 76.74 -5.84
C ARG A 183 -37.46 77.92 -4.90
N ARG A 184 -36.34 77.99 -4.15
CA ARG A 184 -36.03 79.13 -3.29
C ARG A 184 -35.91 80.43 -4.10
N ARG A 185 -35.22 80.38 -5.25
CA ARG A 185 -35.12 81.52 -6.18
C ARG A 185 -36.47 81.90 -6.77
N GLU A 186 -37.30 80.95 -7.15
CA GLU A 186 -38.66 81.24 -7.66
C GLU A 186 -39.53 81.93 -6.61
N VAL A 187 -39.43 81.53 -5.34
CA VAL A 187 -40.11 82.22 -4.23
C VAL A 187 -39.54 83.64 -4.03
N GLU A 188 -38.24 83.84 -4.16
CA GLU A 188 -37.61 85.17 -4.04
C GLU A 188 -38.01 86.09 -5.21
N VAL A 189 -38.03 85.62 -6.45
CA VAL A 189 -38.52 86.38 -7.62
C VAL A 189 -40.02 86.67 -7.51
N GLY A 190 -40.80 85.72 -6.99
CA GLY A 190 -42.21 85.94 -6.66
C GLY A 190 -42.40 87.01 -5.57
N ALA A 191 -41.51 87.06 -4.57
CA ALA A 191 -41.52 88.09 -3.53
C ALA A 191 -41.10 89.48 -4.06
N GLU A 192 -40.18 89.53 -5.03
CA GLU A 192 -39.76 90.78 -5.68
C GLU A 192 -40.85 91.32 -6.64
N ALA A 193 -41.62 90.44 -7.29
CA ALA A 193 -42.81 90.79 -8.08
C ALA A 193 -44.00 91.21 -7.20
N ASP A 194 -44.17 90.61 -6.01
CA ASP A 194 -45.23 90.94 -5.04
C ASP A 194 -44.91 92.21 -4.22
N ALA A 195 -43.65 92.66 -4.14
CA ALA A 195 -43.28 93.94 -3.52
C ALA A 195 -43.81 95.18 -4.28
N ALA A 196 -44.35 94.99 -5.49
CA ALA A 196 -45.03 96.02 -6.28
C ALA A 196 -46.57 96.00 -6.13
N GLY A 197 -47.16 95.10 -5.34
CA GLY A 197 -48.62 94.87 -5.29
C GLY A 197 -49.22 94.82 -3.88
N THR A 198 -49.97 95.86 -3.53
CA THR A 198 -50.83 96.10 -2.35
C THR A 198 -51.30 94.91 -1.46
N ASP A 199 -50.72 94.89 -0.26
CA ASP A 199 -51.09 94.54 1.13
C ASP A 199 -52.32 93.70 1.60
N GLU A 200 -53.18 93.07 0.78
CA GLU A 200 -54.27 92.21 1.36
C GLU A 200 -54.21 90.71 0.99
N GLY A 201 -53.40 90.31 -0.01
CA GLY A 201 -53.22 88.90 -0.38
C GLY A 201 -52.21 88.10 0.45
N LEU A 202 -51.44 88.77 1.32
CA LEU A 202 -50.23 88.22 1.93
C LEU A 202 -50.48 87.28 3.13
N VAL A 203 -51.59 87.44 3.86
CA VAL A 203 -51.88 86.64 5.06
C VAL A 203 -52.33 85.22 4.69
N ALA A 204 -53.22 85.07 3.70
CA ALA A 204 -53.69 83.77 3.25
C ALA A 204 -52.63 82.98 2.44
N LYS A 205 -51.73 83.66 1.73
CA LYS A 205 -50.62 83.06 0.97
C LYS A 205 -49.48 82.61 1.90
N ARG A 206 -49.23 83.34 3.00
CA ARG A 206 -48.26 82.98 4.06
C ARG A 206 -48.66 81.72 4.84
N GLU A 207 -49.95 81.52 5.13
CA GLU A 207 -50.43 80.31 5.83
C GLU A 207 -50.33 79.04 4.96
N ARG A 208 -50.55 79.15 3.64
CA ARG A 208 -50.32 78.04 2.68
C ARG A 208 -48.85 77.73 2.44
N LEU A 209 -47.98 78.74 2.43
CA LEU A 209 -46.52 78.54 2.35
C LEU A 209 -45.93 78.00 3.67
N GLY A 210 -46.50 78.37 4.82
CA GLY A 210 -46.12 77.82 6.13
C GLY A 210 -46.45 76.34 6.25
N THR A 211 -47.63 75.91 5.79
CA THR A 211 -48.00 74.49 5.75
C THR A 211 -47.18 73.69 4.74
N GLY A 212 -46.91 74.23 3.54
CA GLY A 212 -45.99 73.61 2.58
C GLY A 212 -44.55 73.49 3.11
N ALA A 213 -44.04 74.50 3.81
CA ALA A 213 -42.71 74.47 4.44
C ALA A 213 -42.62 73.46 5.59
N VAL A 214 -43.69 73.27 6.37
CA VAL A 214 -43.75 72.26 7.44
C VAL A 214 -43.79 70.84 6.86
N VAL A 215 -44.55 70.60 5.79
CA VAL A 215 -44.56 69.29 5.10
C VAL A 215 -43.18 68.98 4.52
N VAL A 216 -42.55 69.95 3.86
CA VAL A 216 -41.20 69.80 3.30
C VAL A 216 -40.15 69.58 4.39
N SER A 217 -40.23 70.28 5.53
CA SER A 217 -39.32 70.03 6.67
C SER A 217 -39.51 68.62 7.24
N SER A 218 -40.74 68.10 7.24
CA SER A 218 -41.04 66.73 7.65
C SER A 218 -40.57 65.67 6.65
N GLU A 219 -40.53 66.00 5.36
CA GLU A 219 -40.00 65.11 4.31
C GLU A 219 -38.47 65.10 4.31
N ILE A 220 -37.82 66.24 4.50
CA ILE A 220 -36.35 66.36 4.65
C ILE A 220 -35.86 65.53 5.85
N THR A 221 -36.53 65.65 6.99
CA THR A 221 -36.18 64.87 8.19
C THR A 221 -36.38 63.37 8.02
N LYS A 222 -37.34 62.95 7.18
CA LYS A 222 -37.52 61.53 6.82
C LYS A 222 -36.41 61.04 5.89
N THR A 223 -36.03 61.83 4.89
CA THR A 223 -34.94 61.45 3.97
C THR A 223 -33.57 61.46 4.65
N ASP A 224 -33.34 62.38 5.59
CA ASP A 224 -32.12 62.39 6.40
C ASP A 224 -32.08 61.16 7.33
N ALA A 225 -33.22 60.79 7.92
CA ALA A 225 -33.32 59.58 8.72
C ALA A 225 -33.13 58.30 7.89
N GLU A 226 -33.60 58.26 6.64
CA GLU A 226 -33.35 57.14 5.72
C GLU A 226 -31.89 57.08 5.28
N MET A 227 -31.25 58.21 5.01
CA MET A 227 -29.82 58.29 4.69
C MET A 227 -28.96 57.78 5.86
N GLU A 228 -29.29 58.15 7.09
CA GLU A 228 -28.59 57.66 8.27
C GLU A 228 -28.86 56.17 8.53
N ARG A 229 -30.05 55.65 8.22
CA ARG A 229 -30.31 54.20 8.24
C ARG A 229 -29.49 53.45 7.20
N VAL A 230 -29.43 53.93 5.96
CA VAL A 230 -28.64 53.30 4.90
C VAL A 230 -27.13 53.36 5.23
N LYS A 231 -26.65 54.46 5.79
CA LYS A 231 -25.27 54.55 6.33
C LYS A 231 -25.04 53.55 7.45
N ALA A 232 -25.97 53.44 8.39
CA ALA A 232 -25.89 52.47 9.48
C ALA A 232 -25.92 51.03 8.97
N ASP A 233 -26.74 50.70 7.97
CA ASP A 233 -26.83 49.39 7.36
C ASP A 233 -25.57 49.06 6.55
N THR A 234 -24.98 50.04 5.87
CA THR A 234 -23.68 49.91 5.19
C THR A 234 -22.55 49.66 6.20
N GLN A 235 -22.56 50.37 7.33
CA GLN A 235 -21.61 50.15 8.42
C GLN A 235 -21.83 48.78 9.09
N ARG A 236 -23.08 48.34 9.25
CA ARG A 236 -23.42 47.02 9.77
C ARG A 236 -22.97 45.90 8.84
N ALA A 237 -23.15 46.07 7.53
CA ALA A 237 -22.65 45.14 6.53
C ALA A 237 -21.11 45.04 6.56
N SER A 238 -20.41 46.17 6.72
CA SER A 238 -18.95 46.17 6.92
C SER A 238 -18.52 45.57 8.26
N ALA A 239 -19.34 45.73 9.32
CA ALA A 239 -19.08 45.15 10.63
C ALA A 239 -19.36 43.64 10.66
N GLU A 240 -20.38 43.16 9.94
CA GLU A 240 -20.67 41.74 9.74
C GLU A 240 -19.61 41.06 8.87
N GLU A 241 -18.98 41.79 7.95
CA GLU A 241 -17.79 41.34 7.20
C GLU A 241 -16.58 41.17 8.14
N THR A 242 -16.33 42.12 9.07
CA THR A 242 -15.28 41.96 10.09
C THR A 242 -15.61 40.89 11.15
N VAL A 243 -16.87 40.68 11.51
CA VAL A 243 -17.27 39.62 12.44
C VAL A 243 -17.21 38.24 11.77
N ARG A 244 -17.44 38.15 10.45
CA ARG A 244 -17.15 36.91 9.70
C ARG A 244 -15.66 36.60 9.69
N GLU A 245 -14.78 37.60 9.62
CA GLU A 245 -13.34 37.41 9.84
C GLU A 245 -13.01 37.02 11.31
N GLU A 246 -13.71 37.57 12.32
CA GLU A 246 -13.44 37.23 13.74
C GLU A 246 -14.01 35.88 14.19
N VAL A 247 -15.13 35.41 13.62
CA VAL A 247 -15.71 34.09 13.92
C VAL A 247 -14.87 32.96 13.30
N GLU A 248 -14.00 33.29 12.35
CA GLU A 248 -12.99 32.41 11.78
C GLU A 248 -11.60 32.68 12.39
N SER A 249 -11.55 32.95 13.70
CA SER A 249 -10.30 32.85 14.45
C SER A 249 -10.02 31.40 14.90
N PRO A 250 -8.81 30.86 14.61
CA PRO A 250 -8.44 29.49 14.89
C PRO A 250 -8.09 29.25 16.36
N VAL A 251 -8.14 27.98 16.73
CA VAL A 251 -7.37 27.40 17.84
C VAL A 251 -5.98 28.04 17.93
N GLN A 252 -5.67 28.58 19.10
CA GLN A 252 -4.44 29.30 19.44
C GLN A 252 -3.16 28.51 19.08
N VAL A 253 -2.28 29.13 18.30
CA VAL A 253 -0.85 28.79 18.19
C VAL A 253 -0.08 30.13 18.24
N PRO A 254 1.00 30.26 19.04
CA PRO A 254 1.47 31.57 19.49
C PRO A 254 2.40 32.30 18.52
N GLU A 255 2.26 33.62 18.54
CA GLU A 255 3.19 34.72 18.23
C GLU A 255 4.20 34.56 17.07
N GLY A 256 3.97 35.35 16.01
CA GLY A 256 4.97 35.66 14.99
C GLY A 256 4.51 36.81 14.08
N ASP A 257 5.09 37.99 14.32
CA ASP A 257 5.16 39.22 13.51
C ASP A 257 4.18 39.46 12.35
N GLY A 258 3.48 40.60 12.45
CA GLY A 258 2.49 41.07 11.48
C GLY A 258 3.02 41.24 10.05
N LEU A 259 2.37 40.55 9.12
CA LEU A 259 2.63 40.63 7.69
C LEU A 259 1.78 41.73 7.04
N LYS A 260 2.45 42.64 6.35
CA LYS A 260 1.84 43.74 5.59
C LYS A 260 1.07 43.18 4.37
N PRO A 261 -0.05 43.79 3.94
CA PRO A 261 -0.89 43.32 2.84
C PRO A 261 -0.23 43.28 1.44
N GLY A 262 1.05 43.66 1.31
CA GLY A 262 1.85 43.45 0.09
C GLY A 262 2.48 42.05 -0.02
N ASN A 263 2.59 41.30 1.07
CA ASN A 263 3.28 40.01 1.11
C ASN A 263 2.42 38.80 0.71
N TYR A 264 1.09 38.94 0.66
CA TYR A 264 0.21 37.80 0.38
C TYR A 264 0.40 37.22 -1.03
N LEU A 265 0.74 38.04 -2.02
CA LEU A 265 1.00 37.59 -3.39
C LEU A 265 2.36 36.88 -3.49
N GLU A 266 3.41 37.43 -2.88
CA GLU A 266 4.73 36.79 -2.82
C GLU A 266 4.70 35.50 -1.98
N GLU A 267 3.91 35.45 -0.90
CA GLU A 267 3.70 34.24 -0.10
C GLU A 267 2.88 33.19 -0.86
N LEU A 268 1.87 33.59 -1.64
CA LEU A 268 1.15 32.66 -2.50
C LEU A 268 2.04 32.11 -3.61
N GLU A 269 2.85 32.95 -4.24
CA GLU A 269 3.82 32.53 -5.27
C GLU A 269 4.86 31.59 -4.67
N ALA A 270 5.39 31.90 -3.49
CA ALA A 270 6.31 31.02 -2.77
C ALA A 270 5.66 29.68 -2.36
N GLU A 271 4.38 29.68 -1.98
CA GLU A 271 3.62 28.47 -1.65
C GLU A 271 3.35 27.61 -2.91
N ILE A 272 3.05 28.24 -4.05
CA ILE A 272 2.90 27.55 -5.34
C ILE A 272 4.23 26.92 -5.76
N ASP A 273 5.32 27.69 -5.70
CA ASP A 273 6.66 27.21 -6.02
C ASP A 273 7.08 26.05 -5.12
N TRP A 274 6.78 26.15 -3.82
CA TRP A 274 7.05 25.08 -2.86
C TRP A 274 6.27 23.80 -3.17
N LYS A 275 4.98 23.92 -3.51
CA LYS A 275 4.15 22.77 -3.90
C LYS A 275 4.59 22.15 -5.22
N GLU A 276 4.97 22.94 -6.21
CA GLU A 276 5.53 22.42 -7.47
C GLU A 276 6.84 21.66 -7.23
N LEU A 277 7.70 22.18 -6.36
CA LEU A 277 8.98 21.56 -6.03
C LEU A 277 8.80 20.26 -5.23
N GLU A 278 7.81 20.20 -4.35
CA GLU A 278 7.41 18.98 -3.66
C GLU A 278 6.85 17.91 -4.62
N GLU A 279 6.05 18.32 -5.61
CA GLU A 279 5.50 17.42 -6.62
C GLU A 279 6.60 16.90 -7.56
N GLN A 280 7.56 17.74 -7.94
CA GLN A 280 8.76 17.30 -8.67
C GLN A 280 9.60 16.32 -7.85
N ARG A 281 9.76 16.54 -6.54
CA ARG A 281 10.42 15.60 -5.63
C ARG A 281 9.70 14.26 -5.58
N LYS A 282 8.36 14.24 -5.49
CA LYS A 282 7.56 13.00 -5.54
C LYS A 282 7.73 12.29 -6.87
N HIS A 283 7.65 13.01 -7.99
CA HIS A 283 7.87 12.45 -9.33
C HIS A 283 9.27 11.82 -9.48
N ASN A 284 10.30 12.51 -8.99
CA ASN A 284 11.66 11.99 -8.98
C ASN A 284 11.82 10.77 -8.07
N TYR A 285 11.12 10.75 -6.93
CA TYR A 285 11.08 9.59 -6.04
C TYR A 285 10.43 8.37 -6.73
N TYR A 286 9.28 8.55 -7.39
CA TYR A 286 8.63 7.46 -8.15
C TYR A 286 9.50 6.94 -9.30
N LYS A 287 10.17 7.85 -10.04
CA LYS A 287 11.15 7.46 -11.06
C LYS A 287 12.32 6.67 -10.48
N TRP A 288 12.85 7.10 -9.34
CA TRP A 288 13.95 6.41 -8.65
C TRP A 288 13.54 5.01 -8.18
N VAL A 289 12.35 4.89 -7.57
CA VAL A 289 11.79 3.58 -7.15
C VAL A 289 11.62 2.66 -8.35
N HIS A 290 11.08 3.16 -9.48
CA HIS A 290 10.94 2.39 -10.70
C HIS A 290 12.30 1.92 -11.25
N LEU A 291 13.31 2.79 -11.29
CA LEU A 291 14.66 2.45 -11.74
C LEU A 291 15.31 1.39 -10.85
N VAL A 292 15.15 1.49 -9.53
CA VAL A 292 15.66 0.50 -8.58
C VAL A 292 15.01 -0.87 -8.82
N GLN A 293 13.69 -0.90 -9.03
CA GLN A 293 12.97 -2.13 -9.33
C GLN A 293 13.45 -2.77 -10.65
N GLU A 294 13.69 -1.97 -11.68
CA GLU A 294 14.21 -2.43 -12.96
C GLU A 294 15.63 -3.01 -12.82
N ILE A 295 16.50 -2.35 -12.04
CA ILE A 295 17.84 -2.86 -11.73
C ILE A 295 17.78 -4.21 -10.99
N ILE A 296 16.85 -4.38 -10.04
CA ILE A 296 16.67 -5.65 -9.31
C ILE A 296 16.26 -6.76 -10.30
N GLN A 297 15.33 -6.48 -11.21
CA GLN A 297 14.90 -7.44 -12.24
C GLN A 297 16.04 -7.82 -13.20
N LEU A 298 16.84 -6.84 -13.63
CA LEU A 298 18.01 -7.10 -14.49
C LEU A 298 19.06 -7.96 -13.79
N LYS A 299 19.35 -7.70 -12.51
CA LYS A 299 20.27 -8.53 -11.71
C LYS A 299 19.77 -9.97 -11.57
N PHE A 300 18.47 -10.15 -11.34
CA PHE A 300 17.87 -11.48 -11.26
C PHE A 300 18.01 -12.24 -12.58
N ARG A 301 17.72 -11.59 -13.72
CA ARG A 301 17.88 -12.18 -15.06
C ARG A 301 19.34 -12.58 -15.35
N ALA A 302 20.29 -11.69 -15.05
CA ALA A 302 21.71 -11.96 -15.24
C ALA A 302 22.20 -13.16 -14.41
N SER A 303 21.70 -13.32 -13.17
CA SER A 303 21.99 -14.47 -12.31
C SER A 303 21.46 -15.79 -12.89
N GLN A 304 20.23 -15.77 -13.43
CA GLN A 304 19.63 -16.92 -14.12
C GLN A 304 20.44 -17.31 -15.36
N GLU A 305 20.85 -16.34 -16.18
CA GLU A 305 21.69 -16.58 -17.35
C GLU A 305 23.07 -17.11 -16.98
N GLY A 306 23.71 -16.58 -15.93
CA GLY A 306 24.97 -17.10 -15.41
C GLY A 306 24.85 -18.56 -14.96
N SER A 307 23.78 -18.89 -14.26
CA SER A 307 23.47 -20.27 -13.86
C SER A 307 23.28 -21.19 -15.07
N ARG A 308 22.56 -20.71 -16.10
CA ARG A 308 22.32 -21.46 -17.34
C ARG A 308 23.62 -21.72 -18.12
N VAL A 309 24.51 -20.72 -18.19
CA VAL A 309 25.83 -20.86 -18.82
C VAL A 309 26.70 -21.85 -18.07
N HIS A 310 26.70 -21.81 -16.73
CA HIS A 310 27.43 -22.79 -15.92
C HIS A 310 26.91 -24.22 -16.13
N GLN A 311 25.59 -24.42 -16.17
CA GLN A 311 25.00 -25.73 -16.46
C GLN A 311 25.37 -26.23 -17.86
N LEU A 312 25.32 -25.38 -18.88
CA LEU A 312 25.73 -25.73 -20.25
C LEU A 312 27.23 -26.07 -20.34
N LYS A 313 28.08 -25.39 -19.57
CA LYS A 313 29.52 -25.67 -19.52
C LYS A 313 29.82 -26.99 -18.81
N ALA A 314 29.10 -27.30 -17.73
CA ALA A 314 29.18 -28.58 -17.03
C ALA A 314 28.69 -29.75 -17.92
N ALA A 315 27.59 -29.56 -18.65
CA ALA A 315 27.10 -30.57 -19.59
C ALA A 315 28.10 -30.87 -20.71
N LYS A 316 28.82 -29.85 -21.20
CA LYS A 316 29.88 -30.01 -22.21
C LYS A 316 31.16 -30.66 -21.71
N SER A 317 31.45 -30.66 -20.40
CA SER A 317 32.65 -31.32 -19.87
C SER A 317 32.44 -32.80 -19.53
N VAL A 318 31.19 -33.26 -19.55
CA VAL A 318 30.80 -34.64 -19.24
C VAL A 318 30.54 -35.46 -20.53
N ALA A 319 30.39 -34.79 -21.67
CA ALA A 319 30.31 -35.38 -23.01
C ALA A 319 31.69 -35.40 -23.68
#